data_AF-A0A7S1E448-F1
#
_entry.id   AF-A0A7S1E448-F1
#
_cell.length_a   1.000
_cell.length_b   1.000
_cell.length_c   1.000
_cell.angle_alpha   90.00
_cell.angle_beta   90.00
_cell.angle_gamma   90.00
#
_symmetry.space_group_name_H-M   'P 1'
#
loop_
_entity.id
_entity.type
_entity.pdbx_description
1 polymer ?
#
loop_
_entity_poly.entity_id
_entity_poly.type
_entity_poly.pdbx_seq_one_letter_code
_entity_poly.pdbx_strand_id
1 'polypeptide(L)'
;VNFGDFSWFRMNIDKIRFVGGFARAGSVSPSEYKAARPDPISEFGIHIAQHMNEDHESATIAMIANQIPGLDVSKAEITSVDSLGMYVKVNRTPRASDQPQQFKLRLPFPREAKDR
;
A
#
# COMPACT_ATOMS: atom_id res chain seq x y z
N VAL A 1 25.23 19.21 1.30
CA VAL A 1 25.42 20.59 1.78
C VAL A 1 26.85 20.73 2.22
N ASN A 2 27.54 21.80 1.80
CA ASN A 2 28.97 22.03 2.08
C ASN A 2 29.17 23.32 2.89
N PHE A 3 28.23 23.61 3.79
CA PHE A 3 28.36 24.73 4.73
C PHE A 3 29.14 24.26 5.96
N GLY A 4 30.08 25.08 6.45
CA GLY A 4 31.01 24.71 7.52
C GLY A 4 30.38 24.50 8.90
N ASP A 5 29.12 24.91 9.07
CA ASP A 5 28.31 24.76 10.27
C ASP A 5 27.42 23.50 10.26
N PHE A 6 27.46 22.70 9.19
CA PHE A 6 26.71 21.44 9.10
C PHE A 6 27.60 20.21 9.22
N SER A 7 27.11 19.20 9.93
CA SER A 7 27.74 17.89 10.08
C SER A 7 26.78 16.77 9.70
N TRP A 8 27.30 15.70 9.10
CA TRP A 8 26.55 14.50 8.78
C TRP A 8 26.67 13.48 9.90
N PHE A 9 25.53 12.97 10.37
CA PHE A 9 25.48 11.89 11.34
C PHE A 9 24.72 10.71 10.74
N ARG A 10 25.18 9.49 11.06
CA ARG A 10 24.50 8.26 10.66
C ARG A 10 24.07 7.49 11.90
N MET A 11 22.79 7.13 11.98
CA MET A 11 22.28 6.24 13.01
C MET A 11 22.72 4.79 12.72
N ASN A 12 23.42 4.19 13.69
CA ASN A 12 23.64 2.75 13.69
C ASN A 12 22.40 2.07 14.25
N ILE A 13 21.76 1.24 13.43
CA ILE A 13 20.48 0.61 13.77
C ILE A 13 20.73 -0.57 14.73
N ASP A 14 20.20 -0.47 15.95
CA ASP A 14 20.21 -1.55 16.96
C ASP A 14 18.96 -2.44 16.87
N LYS A 15 17.78 -1.84 16.73
CA LYS A 15 16.50 -2.54 16.60
C LYS A 15 15.54 -1.76 15.71
N ILE A 16 14.69 -2.47 14.98
CA ILE A 16 13.59 -1.86 14.23
C ILE A 16 12.28 -2.36 14.81
N ARG A 17 11.38 -1.43 15.14
CA ARG A 17 9.99 -1.71 15.51
C ARG A 17 9.08 -1.15 14.42
N PHE A 18 8.34 -2.03 13.76
CA PHE A 18 7.40 -1.67 12.71
C PHE A 18 5.97 -1.56 13.28
N VAL A 19 5.27 -0.49 12.88
CA VAL A 19 3.84 -0.28 13.14
C VAL A 19 3.19 0.11 11.81
N GLY A 20 2.50 -0.84 11.19
CA GLY A 20 1.90 -0.75 9.86
C GLY A 20 0.39 -0.48 9.88
N GLY A 21 -0.10 0.24 10.89
CA GLY A 21 -1.52 0.46 11.14
C GLY A 21 -2.09 -0.44 12.24
N PHE A 22 -3.42 -0.52 12.31
CA PHE A 22 -4.10 -1.28 13.35
C PHE A 22 -3.76 -2.78 13.25
N ALA A 23 -3.41 -3.39 14.39
CA ALA A 23 -3.07 -4.81 14.54
C ALA A 23 -1.91 -5.34 13.65
N ARG A 24 -1.17 -4.48 12.95
CA ARG A 24 0.02 -4.87 12.16
C ARG A 24 1.26 -4.27 12.79
N ALA A 25 1.88 -4.99 13.71
CA ALA A 25 3.13 -4.58 14.35
C ALA A 25 4.10 -5.75 14.43
N GLY A 26 5.40 -5.46 14.38
CA GLY A 26 6.44 -6.48 14.41
C GLY A 26 7.80 -5.89 14.71
N SER A 27 8.73 -6.74 15.10
CA SER A 27 10.13 -6.36 15.23
C SER A 27 10.89 -6.89 14.00
N VAL A 28 11.84 -6.11 13.50
CA VAL A 28 12.75 -6.51 12.40
C VAL A 28 14.17 -6.40 12.93
N SER A 29 15.01 -7.40 12.66
CA SER A 29 16.42 -7.34 13.05
C SER A 29 17.21 -6.36 12.17
N PRO A 30 18.31 -5.77 12.66
CA PRO A 30 19.17 -4.94 11.84
C PRO A 30 19.72 -5.66 10.60
N SER A 31 19.98 -6.97 10.69
CA SER A 31 20.46 -7.77 9.55
C SER A 31 19.39 -7.94 8.47
N GLU A 32 18.14 -8.25 8.85
CA GLU A 32 17.03 -8.34 7.89
C GLU A 32 16.77 -6.99 7.22
N TYR A 33 16.78 -5.90 8.00
CA TYR A 33 16.59 -4.55 7.45
C TYR A 33 17.68 -4.17 6.45
N LYS A 34 18.96 -4.47 6.75
CA LYS A 34 20.08 -4.19 5.85
C LYS A 34 20.08 -5.05 4.59
N ALA A 35 19.57 -6.28 4.68
CA ALA A 35 19.47 -7.19 3.54
C ALA A 35 18.28 -6.90 2.62
N ALA A 36 17.22 -6.29 3.16
CA ALA A 36 16.05 -5.87 2.40
C ALA A 36 16.40 -4.76 1.39
N ARG A 37 15.56 -4.66 0.34
CA ARG A 37 15.66 -3.60 -0.66
C ARG A 37 14.34 -2.82 -0.70
N PRO A 38 14.37 -1.49 -0.91
CA PRO A 38 13.17 -0.74 -1.24
C PRO A 38 12.47 -1.35 -2.45
N ASP A 39 11.14 -1.36 -2.45
CA ASP A 39 10.36 -1.88 -3.57
C ASP A 39 10.47 -0.91 -4.78
N PRO A 40 10.87 -1.40 -5.97
CA PRO A 40 11.16 -0.54 -7.11
C PRO A 40 9.92 0.13 -7.72
N ILE A 41 8.72 -0.40 -7.49
CA ILE A 41 7.47 0.15 -8.00
C ILE A 41 6.88 1.17 -7.02
N SER A 42 7.12 0.99 -5.73
CA SER A 42 6.62 1.87 -4.67
C SER A 42 7.04 3.34 -4.82
N GLU A 43 8.19 3.59 -5.47
CA GLU A 43 8.65 4.94 -5.83
C GLU A 43 7.66 5.68 -6.74
N PHE A 44 7.00 4.96 -7.65
CA PHE A 44 6.00 5.51 -8.58
C PHE A 44 4.57 5.34 -8.06
N GLY A 45 4.38 4.57 -6.99
CA GLY A 45 3.08 4.10 -6.55
C GLY A 45 2.08 5.21 -6.22
N ILE A 46 2.54 6.36 -5.74
CA ILE A 46 1.67 7.51 -5.46
C ILE A 46 1.08 8.12 -6.74
N HIS A 47 1.88 8.22 -7.81
CA HIS A 47 1.43 8.76 -9.09
C HIS A 47 0.49 7.80 -9.81
N ILE A 48 0.78 6.49 -9.75
CA ILE A 48 -0.11 5.44 -10.27
C ILE A 48 -1.46 5.50 -9.54
N ALA A 49 -1.42 5.55 -8.20
CA ALA A 49 -2.63 5.61 -7.38
C ALA A 49 -3.45 6.87 -7.68
N GLN A 50 -2.80 8.04 -7.79
CA GLN A 50 -3.49 9.30 -8.07
C GLN A 50 -4.24 9.26 -9.40
N HIS A 51 -3.55 8.91 -10.50
CA HIS A 51 -4.18 8.81 -11.81
C HIS A 51 -5.35 7.81 -11.83
N MET A 52 -5.15 6.62 -11.24
CA MET A 52 -6.21 5.62 -11.18
C MET A 52 -7.41 6.06 -10.34
N ASN A 53 -7.19 6.78 -9.25
CA ASN A 53 -8.26 7.28 -8.40
C ASN A 53 -9.03 8.43 -9.06
N GLU A 54 -8.35 9.31 -9.81
CA GLU A 54 -8.96 10.46 -10.48
C GLU A 54 -9.76 10.04 -11.73
N ASP A 55 -9.22 9.13 -12.53
CA ASP A 55 -9.77 8.82 -13.85
C ASP A 55 -10.45 7.44 -13.93
N HIS A 56 -10.14 6.53 -13.01
CA HIS A 56 -10.39 5.08 -13.18
C HIS A 56 -10.89 4.35 -11.92
N GLU A 57 -11.57 5.03 -10.98
CA GLU A 57 -12.13 4.37 -9.78
C GLU A 57 -13.06 3.19 -10.14
N SER A 58 -13.89 3.36 -11.19
CA SER A 58 -14.80 2.31 -11.66
C SER A 58 -14.08 1.03 -12.11
N ALA A 59 -12.89 1.17 -12.72
CA ALA A 59 -12.06 0.03 -13.09
C ALA A 59 -11.52 -0.69 -11.85
N THR A 60 -11.10 0.05 -10.83
CA THR A 60 -10.64 -0.52 -9.56
C THR A 60 -11.77 -1.30 -8.85
N ILE A 61 -12.99 -0.77 -8.86
CA ILE A 61 -14.19 -1.48 -8.36
C ILE A 61 -14.40 -2.80 -9.13
N ALA A 62 -14.32 -2.76 -10.46
CA ALA A 62 -14.47 -3.95 -11.30
C ALA A 62 -13.39 -5.01 -11.02
N MET A 63 -12.14 -4.59 -10.82
CA MET A 63 -11.03 -5.49 -10.44
C MET A 63 -11.30 -6.20 -9.11
N ILE A 64 -11.81 -5.46 -8.10
CA ILE A 64 -12.16 -6.02 -6.80
C ILE A 64 -13.29 -7.05 -6.92
N ALA A 65 -14.35 -6.72 -7.65
CA ALA A 65 -15.49 -7.63 -7.86
C ALA A 65 -15.07 -8.93 -8.57
N ASN A 66 -14.13 -8.83 -9.52
CA ASN A 66 -13.59 -10.00 -10.21
C ASN A 66 -12.69 -10.86 -9.30
N GLN A 67 -11.85 -10.24 -8.47
CA GLN A 67 -10.90 -10.98 -7.64
C GLN A 67 -11.51 -11.52 -6.34
N ILE A 68 -12.59 -10.91 -5.85
CA ILE A 68 -13.29 -11.31 -4.62
C ILE A 68 -14.79 -11.45 -4.92
N PRO A 69 -15.23 -12.60 -5.45
CA PRO A 69 -16.63 -12.82 -5.78
C PRO A 69 -17.56 -12.58 -4.60
N GLY A 70 -18.63 -11.82 -4.83
CA GLY A 70 -19.61 -11.46 -3.80
C GLY A 70 -19.24 -10.25 -2.94
N LEU A 71 -18.05 -9.66 -3.12
CA LEU A 71 -17.70 -8.39 -2.53
C LEU A 71 -18.15 -7.23 -3.43
N ASP A 72 -19.31 -6.66 -3.11
CA ASP A 72 -19.82 -5.44 -3.74
C ASP A 72 -19.33 -4.20 -2.97
N VAL A 73 -18.67 -3.26 -3.64
CA VAL A 73 -18.12 -2.03 -3.06
C VAL A 73 -18.61 -0.83 -3.84
N SER A 74 -18.96 0.24 -3.12
CA SER A 74 -19.49 1.47 -3.71
C SER A 74 -18.42 2.53 -4.00
N LYS A 75 -17.24 2.40 -3.38
CA LYS A 75 -16.07 3.25 -3.61
C LYS A 75 -14.79 2.45 -3.43
N ALA A 76 -13.75 2.79 -4.18
CA ALA A 76 -12.44 2.15 -4.12
C ALA A 76 -11.31 3.16 -4.37
N GLU A 77 -10.53 3.45 -3.34
CA GLU A 77 -9.40 4.38 -3.40
C GLU A 77 -8.09 3.62 -3.19
N ILE A 78 -7.24 3.59 -4.20
CA ILE A 78 -5.88 3.04 -4.10
C ILE A 78 -5.07 3.94 -3.17
N THR A 79 -4.52 3.37 -2.10
CA THR A 79 -3.73 4.08 -1.09
C THR A 79 -2.22 3.87 -1.23
N SER A 80 -1.81 2.76 -1.85
CA SER A 80 -0.42 2.50 -2.22
C SER A 80 -0.34 1.40 -3.27
N VAL A 81 0.72 1.42 -4.06
CA VAL A 81 1.07 0.40 -5.05
C VAL A 81 2.53 -0.01 -4.82
N ASP A 82 2.81 -1.30 -4.94
CA ASP A 82 4.15 -1.88 -4.92
C ASP A 82 4.22 -2.99 -6.00
N SER A 83 5.37 -3.64 -6.14
CA SER A 83 5.58 -4.64 -7.20
C SER A 83 4.61 -5.83 -7.17
N LEU A 84 3.96 -6.08 -6.03
CA LEU A 84 3.06 -7.22 -5.85
C LEU A 84 1.58 -6.83 -5.97
N GLY A 85 1.24 -5.56 -6.17
CA GLY A 85 -0.15 -5.10 -6.28
C GLY A 85 -0.41 -3.82 -5.52
N MET A 86 -1.64 -3.65 -5.07
CA MET A 86 -2.12 -2.39 -4.50
C MET A 86 -2.92 -2.59 -3.22
N TYR A 87 -2.81 -1.64 -2.29
CA TYR A 87 -3.72 -1.53 -1.17
C TYR A 87 -4.85 -0.57 -1.51
N VAL A 88 -6.09 -1.03 -1.37
CA VAL A 88 -7.29 -0.25 -1.71
C VAL A 88 -8.12 -0.05 -0.46
N LYS A 89 -8.51 1.19 -0.17
CA LYS A 89 -9.52 1.53 0.84
C LYS A 89 -10.88 1.49 0.16
N VAL A 90 -11.78 0.65 0.66
CA VAL A 90 -13.11 0.47 0.08
C VAL A 90 -14.20 0.91 1.03
N ASN A 91 -15.33 1.33 0.46
CA ASN A 91 -16.58 1.49 1.19
C ASN A 91 -17.60 0.51 0.62
N ARG A 92 -18.41 -0.10 1.49
CA ARG A 92 -19.57 -0.91 1.10
C ARG A 92 -20.70 -0.80 2.09
N THR A 93 -21.91 -1.10 1.65
CA THR A 93 -23.05 -1.38 2.53
C THR A 93 -23.50 -2.81 2.25
N PRO A 94 -23.24 -3.79 3.15
CA PRO A 94 -23.61 -5.18 2.91
C PRO A 94 -25.12 -5.35 2.73
N ARG A 95 -25.56 -6.25 1.84
CA ARG A 95 -27.02 -6.52 1.70
C ARG A 95 -27.70 -7.02 2.97
N ALA A 96 -26.94 -7.65 3.87
CA ALA A 96 -27.42 -8.15 5.13
C ALA A 96 -27.44 -7.10 6.26
N SER A 97 -26.92 -5.88 6.02
CA SER A 97 -26.85 -4.82 7.02
C SER A 97 -26.76 -3.44 6.38
N ASP A 98 -27.66 -2.54 6.74
CA ASP A 98 -27.63 -1.14 6.26
C ASP A 98 -26.49 -0.31 6.87
N GLN A 99 -25.59 -0.92 7.66
CA GLN A 99 -24.44 -0.24 8.24
C GLN A 99 -23.30 -0.10 7.22
N PRO A 100 -22.89 1.13 6.87
CA PRO A 100 -21.73 1.34 6.01
C PRO A 100 -20.46 0.80 6.65
N GLN A 101 -19.63 0.14 5.85
CA GLN A 101 -18.36 -0.42 6.24
C GLN A 101 -17.24 0.21 5.42
N GLN A 102 -16.15 0.56 6.07
CA GLN A 102 -14.91 1.00 5.43
C GLN A 102 -13.76 0.13 5.93
N PHE A 103 -12.96 -0.39 5.01
CA PHE A 103 -11.77 -1.17 5.35
C PHE A 103 -10.75 -1.14 4.21
N LYS A 104 -9.54 -1.63 4.50
CA LYS A 104 -8.49 -1.79 3.50
C LYS A 104 -8.44 -3.23 3.03
N LEU A 105 -8.26 -3.42 1.72
CA LEU A 105 -8.00 -4.71 1.10
C LEU A 105 -6.67 -4.68 0.37
N ARG A 106 -6.05 -5.85 0.24
CA ARG A 106 -4.89 -6.05 -0.64
C ARG A 106 -5.37 -6.68 -1.93
N LEU A 107 -5.12 -6.01 -3.05
CA LEU A 107 -5.44 -6.47 -4.39
C LEU A 107 -4.12 -6.87 -5.09
N PRO A 108 -3.74 -8.16 -5.08
CA PRO A 108 -2.47 -8.58 -5.65
C PRO A 108 -2.53 -8.61 -7.18
N PHE A 109 -1.44 -8.21 -7.83
CA PHE A 109 -1.26 -8.48 -9.25
C PHE A 109 -1.17 -9.99 -9.49
N PRO A 110 -1.57 -10.49 -10.68
CA PRO A 110 -1.44 -11.92 -11.01
C PRO A 110 0.02 -12.38 -11.09
N ARG A 111 0.96 -11.44 -11.22
CA ARG A 111 2.41 -11.65 -11.19
C ARG A 111 3.09 -10.36 -10.72
N GLU A 112 4.33 -10.47 -10.25
CA GLU A 112 5.14 -9.31 -9.88
C GLU A 112 5.37 -8.37 -11.07
N ALA A 113 5.18 -7.07 -10.85
CA ALA A 113 5.55 -6.01 -11.78
C ALA A 113 7.06 -5.75 -11.71
N LYS A 114 7.70 -5.65 -12.87
CA LYS A 114 9.17 -5.54 -12.99
C LYS A 114 9.64 -4.12 -13.29
N ASP A 115 8.73 -3.29 -13.78
CA ASP A 115 8.92 -1.92 -14.20
C ASP A 115 7.62 -1.11 -14.01
N ARG A 116 7.74 0.20 -14.19
CA ARG A 116 6.67 1.19 -14.09
C ARG A 116 5.71 1.12 -15.27
#